data_AF-A0A427YUW6-F1
#
_entry.id   AF-A0A427YUW6-F1
#
_cell.length_a   1.000
_cell.length_b   1.000
_cell.length_c   1.000
_cell.angle_alpha   90.00
_cell.angle_beta   90.00
_cell.angle_gamma   90.00
#
_symmetry.space_group_name_H-M   'P 1'
#
loop_
_entity.id
_entity.type
_entity.pdbx_description
1 polymer ?
#
loop_
_entity_poly.entity_id
_entity_poly.type
_entity_poly.pdbx_seq_one_letter_code
_entity_poly.pdbx_strand_id
1 'polypeptide(L)'
;MSIRLIVAFFFGMVGFILTLLVTISVTVVKSIYLLRINSNGSGAAVSARIGAFGACVYGSTSGILGLTSTGDGSCTHAAVGYTLDPTVFGVNVPSHASSIVNEGLSKALVLNAIACGVAGLGIVLGMAVLCCSIKHAESRGLALRYALGISHSLAILAFWLDLIVVLLARQRVGDYTDGEVSGHIGNALWLAFGAEPKLSPAIKLTHTTESPSYRNIDHPSNSKQSYRPNKSNMSLRGMKQAITFPAFFLTLVGFILVLLVTLSVPIIHSINMIHASQTVTGSSSSLGVFGACYTQAQNFATRKPEFNTVCSGTGAAYTINNAYFGTTQTIAKKGLAGGLVMNVIACGFAGVAFIFGLLGWLLRNRALMVLLFIFVLLAAFFEWIAFWINLGFVLNTRSNISRDTGGLWTGHIGNAFWLSLGSALALSFATCFAGVSSFSEEERRDRDATNVRPVPQVHEKPGRRWPWQKRRNSATASEVAPVTAYPANAGV
;
A
#
# COMPACT_ATOMS: atom_id res chain seq x y z
N MET A 1 14.01 -13.04 -14.22
CA MET A 1 13.07 -11.92 -14.06
C MET A 1 13.83 -10.74 -13.45
N SER A 2 13.91 -9.59 -14.12
CA SER A 2 14.79 -8.50 -13.70
C SER A 2 14.20 -7.70 -12.54
N ILE A 3 15.02 -7.38 -11.53
CA ILE A 3 14.71 -6.47 -10.40
C ILE A 3 13.97 -5.20 -10.87
N ARG A 4 14.28 -4.71 -12.08
CA ARG A 4 13.61 -3.56 -12.72
C ARG A 4 12.09 -3.71 -12.85
N LEU A 5 11.57 -4.91 -13.13
CA LEU A 5 10.14 -5.16 -13.30
C LEU A 5 9.40 -5.07 -11.97
N ILE A 6 10.02 -5.62 -10.92
CA ILE A 6 9.51 -5.63 -9.55
C ILE A 6 9.47 -4.18 -9.02
N VAL A 7 10.55 -3.43 -9.21
CA VAL A 7 10.61 -2.01 -8.84
C VAL A 7 9.55 -1.20 -9.58
N ALA A 8 9.39 -1.39 -10.89
CA ALA A 8 8.37 -0.71 -11.68
C ALA A 8 6.94 -1.04 -11.22
N PHE A 9 6.66 -2.29 -10.88
CA PHE A 9 5.37 -2.71 -10.34
C PHE A 9 5.03 -2.00 -9.02
N PHE A 10 6.00 -1.88 -8.11
CA PHE A 10 5.79 -1.20 -6.83
C PHE A 10 5.55 0.30 -6.97
N PHE A 11 6.33 0.98 -7.81
CA PHE A 11 6.06 2.39 -8.12
C PHE A 11 4.69 2.59 -8.78
N GLY A 12 4.27 1.66 -9.64
CA GLY A 12 2.93 1.64 -10.21
C GLY A 12 1.83 1.49 -9.15
N MET A 13 2.02 0.61 -8.16
CA MET A 13 1.06 0.41 -7.08
C MET A 13 0.94 1.65 -6.18
N VAL A 14 2.08 2.23 -5.77
CA VAL A 14 2.09 3.46 -4.96
C VAL A 14 1.43 4.61 -5.73
N GLY A 15 1.77 4.78 -7.01
CA GLY A 15 1.15 5.77 -7.89
C GLY A 15 -0.36 5.58 -7.99
N PHE A 16 -0.84 4.34 -8.18
CA PHE A 16 -2.27 4.02 -8.23
C PHE A 16 -2.99 4.39 -6.92
N ILE A 17 -2.44 4.00 -5.77
CA ILE A 17 -3.05 4.27 -4.46
C ILE A 17 -3.14 5.79 -4.22
N LEU A 18 -2.09 6.54 -4.55
CA LEU A 18 -2.09 8.00 -4.37
C LEU A 18 -3.07 8.68 -5.33
N THR A 19 -3.13 8.24 -6.60
CA THR A 19 -4.10 8.76 -7.58
C THR A 19 -5.53 8.46 -7.16
N LEU A 20 -5.77 7.25 -6.64
CA LEU A 20 -7.07 6.85 -6.09
C LEU A 20 -7.46 7.74 -4.90
N LEU A 21 -6.53 7.99 -3.98
CA LEU A 21 -6.77 8.84 -2.81
C LEU A 21 -7.08 10.30 -3.21
N VAL A 22 -6.40 10.81 -4.24
CA VAL A 22 -6.66 12.13 -4.81
C VAL A 22 -8.04 12.18 -5.47
N THR A 23 -8.41 11.17 -6.26
CA THR A 23 -9.75 11.12 -6.88
C THR A 23 -10.86 11.08 -5.83
N ILE A 24 -10.68 10.36 -4.72
CA ILE A 24 -11.70 10.23 -3.67
C ILE A 24 -11.67 11.41 -2.65
N SER A 25 -10.90 12.47 -2.93
CA SER A 25 -10.72 13.60 -1.99
C SER A 25 -12.01 14.43 -1.76
N VAL A 26 -12.10 15.02 -0.57
CA VAL A 26 -13.22 15.80 0.01
C VAL A 26 -14.54 15.07 0.25
N THR A 27 -15.03 14.25 -0.66
CA THR A 27 -16.32 13.54 -0.46
C THR A 27 -16.25 12.48 0.62
N VAL A 28 -15.11 11.79 0.74
CA VAL A 28 -14.91 10.77 1.79
C VAL A 28 -14.01 11.32 2.91
N VAL A 29 -12.95 12.04 2.56
CA VAL A 29 -11.94 12.50 3.52
C VAL A 29 -11.94 14.03 3.59
N LYS A 30 -12.72 14.60 4.52
CA LYS A 30 -12.83 16.06 4.75
C LYS A 30 -11.48 16.77 5.06
N SER A 31 -10.41 16.03 5.39
CA SER A 31 -9.07 16.57 5.66
C SER A 31 -8.19 16.70 4.42
N ILE A 32 -8.54 16.05 3.30
CA ILE A 32 -7.79 16.10 2.05
C ILE A 32 -8.59 16.96 1.07
N TYR A 33 -8.05 18.14 0.75
CA TYR A 33 -8.65 19.12 -0.16
C TYR A 33 -7.61 19.59 -1.18
N LEU A 34 -8.09 20.03 -2.35
CA LEU A 34 -7.27 20.59 -3.42
C LEU A 34 -7.01 22.08 -3.19
N LEU A 35 -8.07 22.80 -2.84
CA LEU A 35 -8.03 24.24 -2.58
C LEU A 35 -8.80 24.55 -1.31
N ARG A 36 -8.23 25.42 -0.49
CA ARG A 36 -8.92 26.02 0.65
C ARG A 36 -8.99 27.52 0.45
N ILE A 37 -10.19 28.04 0.56
CA ILE A 37 -10.49 29.46 0.41
C ILE A 37 -10.91 29.95 1.79
N ASN A 38 -10.20 30.92 2.34
CA ASN A 38 -10.59 31.61 3.58
C ASN A 38 -10.96 33.05 3.24
N SER A 39 -12.19 33.42 3.57
CA SER A 39 -12.63 34.82 3.59
C SER A 39 -12.41 35.40 4.98
N ASN A 40 -11.69 36.51 5.05
CA ASN A 40 -11.48 37.29 6.28
C ASN A 40 -12.37 38.54 6.34
N GLY A 41 -13.46 38.56 5.56
CA GLY A 41 -14.36 39.70 5.49
C GLY A 41 -15.00 40.04 6.84
N SER A 42 -15.48 41.28 6.94
CA SER A 42 -16.06 41.87 8.16
C SER A 42 -17.32 41.16 8.69
N GLY A 43 -17.92 40.26 7.91
CA GLY A 43 -18.98 39.34 8.34
C GLY A 43 -18.47 37.89 8.31
N ALA A 44 -18.28 37.29 9.50
CA ALA A 44 -17.99 35.88 9.77
C ALA A 44 -16.95 35.18 8.87
N ALA A 45 -15.85 34.70 9.47
CA ALA A 45 -14.86 33.90 8.75
C ALA A 45 -15.48 32.63 8.14
N VAL A 46 -15.52 32.56 6.80
CA VAL A 46 -15.96 31.39 6.05
C VAL A 46 -14.75 30.73 5.39
N SER A 47 -14.58 29.44 5.66
CA SER A 47 -13.57 28.56 5.07
C SER A 47 -14.26 27.55 4.14
N ALA A 48 -14.07 27.68 2.84
CA ALA A 48 -14.52 26.68 1.87
C ALA A 48 -13.37 25.74 1.51
N ARG A 49 -13.63 24.44 1.50
CA ARG A 49 -12.71 23.41 1.02
C ARG A 49 -13.27 22.77 -0.23
N ILE A 50 -12.52 22.80 -1.31
CA ILE A 50 -12.90 22.25 -2.60
C ILE A 50 -12.03 21.02 -2.85
N GLY A 51 -12.65 19.91 -3.23
CA GLY A 51 -11.96 18.71 -3.68
C GLY A 51 -12.67 18.09 -4.85
N ALA A 52 -12.21 16.91 -5.27
CA ALA A 52 -12.44 16.41 -6.62
C ALA A 52 -13.91 16.20 -7.02
N PHE A 53 -14.77 15.80 -6.09
CA PHE A 53 -16.18 15.52 -6.37
C PHE A 53 -17.15 16.38 -5.58
N GLY A 54 -16.66 17.41 -4.88
CA GLY A 54 -17.53 18.26 -4.09
C GLY A 54 -16.79 19.37 -3.36
N ALA A 55 -17.57 20.31 -2.84
CA ALA A 55 -17.09 21.37 -1.97
C ALA A 55 -17.80 21.27 -0.62
N CYS A 56 -17.07 21.61 0.44
CA CYS A 56 -17.62 21.75 1.79
C CYS A 56 -17.35 23.16 2.27
N VAL A 57 -18.40 23.86 2.70
CA VAL A 57 -18.31 25.22 3.23
C VAL A 57 -18.41 25.15 4.75
N TYR A 58 -17.42 25.71 5.45
CA TYR A 58 -17.36 25.79 6.91
C TYR A 58 -17.41 27.26 7.31
N GLY A 59 -18.42 27.69 8.05
CA GLY A 59 -18.54 29.08 8.48
C GLY A 59 -19.60 29.27 9.56
N SER A 60 -19.42 30.28 10.39
CA SER A 60 -20.39 30.69 11.41
C SER A 60 -21.35 31.72 10.81
N THR A 61 -22.51 31.30 10.33
CA THR A 61 -23.56 32.26 9.94
C THR A 61 -24.05 32.99 11.18
N SER A 62 -23.60 34.22 11.43
CA SER A 62 -24.34 35.18 12.25
C SER A 62 -25.60 35.54 11.48
N GLY A 63 -26.72 34.95 11.89
CA GLY A 63 -28.00 35.06 11.20
C GLY A 63 -28.50 36.49 11.07
N ILE A 64 -28.52 36.99 9.84
CA ILE A 64 -29.41 38.07 9.40
C ILE A 64 -30.14 37.43 8.20
N LEU A 65 -31.46 37.21 8.33
CA LEU A 65 -32.36 36.40 7.45
C LEU A 65 -32.64 34.92 7.80
N GLY A 66 -32.61 34.53 9.08
CA GLY A 66 -33.41 33.37 9.55
C GLY A 66 -32.96 31.97 9.16
N LEU A 67 -31.78 31.79 8.57
CA LEU A 67 -31.14 30.49 8.36
C LEU A 67 -30.04 30.25 9.40
N THR A 68 -30.37 29.55 10.48
CA THR A 68 -29.42 29.12 11.52
C THR A 68 -28.77 27.81 11.09
N SER A 69 -27.57 27.86 10.49
CA SER A 69 -26.80 26.66 10.17
C SER A 69 -25.71 26.44 11.22
N THR A 70 -25.91 25.45 12.08
CA THR A 70 -24.98 25.01 13.13
C THR A 70 -23.79 24.24 12.54
N GLY A 71 -22.57 24.77 12.69
CA GLY A 71 -21.26 24.12 12.90
C GLY A 71 -20.74 23.04 11.93
N ASP A 72 -21.59 22.15 11.45
CA ASP A 72 -21.25 21.07 10.54
C ASP A 72 -21.29 21.61 9.11
N GLY A 73 -20.13 22.01 8.61
CA GLY A 73 -20.02 22.59 7.27
C GLY A 73 -20.81 21.80 6.22
N SER A 74 -21.67 22.51 5.48
CA SER A 74 -22.53 21.92 4.45
C SER A 74 -21.67 21.51 3.26
N CYS A 75 -21.78 20.24 2.87
CA CYS A 75 -21.07 19.68 1.73
C CYS A 75 -22.06 19.40 0.60
N THR A 76 -21.65 19.70 -0.63
CA THR A 76 -22.42 19.29 -1.81
C THR A 76 -22.39 17.77 -1.96
N HIS A 77 -23.46 17.19 -2.52
CA HIS A 77 -23.44 15.79 -2.92
C HIS A 77 -22.31 15.53 -3.94
N ALA A 78 -21.75 14.32 -3.91
CA ALA A 78 -20.73 13.90 -4.86
C ALA A 78 -21.32 13.90 -6.27
N ALA A 79 -20.95 14.88 -7.09
CA ALA A 79 -21.42 15.02 -8.45
C ALA A 79 -20.27 15.43 -9.38
N VAL A 80 -20.35 15.00 -10.64
CA VAL A 80 -19.40 15.43 -11.67
C VAL A 80 -19.85 16.81 -12.16
N GLY A 81 -19.07 17.83 -11.82
CA GLY A 81 -19.40 19.23 -12.10
C GLY A 81 -19.89 19.98 -10.87
N TYR A 82 -19.51 21.25 -10.76
CA TYR A 82 -19.93 22.12 -9.68
C TYR A 82 -20.94 23.12 -10.20
N THR A 83 -22.02 23.31 -9.47
CA THR A 83 -22.87 24.49 -9.58
C THR A 83 -22.54 25.36 -8.38
N LEU A 84 -21.60 26.30 -8.56
CA LEU A 84 -21.32 27.31 -7.55
C LEU A 84 -22.50 28.30 -7.58
N ASP A 85 -23.40 28.17 -6.61
CA ASP A 85 -24.44 29.18 -6.42
C ASP A 85 -23.77 30.47 -5.93
N PRO A 86 -23.84 31.58 -6.72
CA PRO A 86 -23.17 32.84 -6.37
C PRO A 86 -23.65 33.40 -5.03
N THR A 87 -24.86 33.03 -4.59
CA THR A 87 -25.40 33.44 -3.29
C THR A 87 -24.60 32.88 -2.10
N VAL A 88 -23.92 31.74 -2.27
CA VAL A 88 -23.17 31.07 -1.19
C VAL A 88 -21.86 31.77 -0.86
N PHE A 89 -21.27 32.48 -1.82
CA PHE A 89 -20.00 33.18 -1.61
C PHE A 89 -20.16 34.66 -1.25
N GLY A 90 -21.38 35.19 -1.23
CA GLY A 90 -21.66 36.59 -0.88
C GLY A 90 -21.04 37.63 -1.84
N VAL A 91 -20.46 37.16 -2.95
CA VAL A 91 -19.78 37.98 -3.96
C VAL A 91 -20.53 37.78 -5.27
N ASN A 92 -20.95 38.87 -5.89
CA ASN A 92 -21.71 38.86 -7.14
C ASN A 92 -20.76 38.55 -8.31
N VAL A 93 -20.38 37.27 -8.47
CA VAL A 93 -19.46 36.85 -9.52
C VAL A 93 -20.19 36.90 -10.87
N PRO A 94 -19.65 37.56 -11.91
CA PRO A 94 -20.29 37.62 -13.22
C PRO A 94 -20.54 36.21 -13.79
N SER A 95 -21.76 35.98 -14.27
CA SER A 95 -22.28 34.67 -14.71
C SER A 95 -21.46 33.99 -15.81
N HIS A 96 -20.67 34.74 -16.58
CA HIS A 96 -19.77 34.20 -17.60
C HIS A 96 -18.48 33.58 -17.04
N ALA A 97 -18.03 33.97 -15.84
CA ALA A 97 -16.79 33.44 -15.25
C ALA A 97 -17.01 32.06 -14.61
N SER A 98 -18.20 31.80 -14.07
CA SER A 98 -18.52 30.52 -13.41
C SER A 98 -18.65 29.37 -14.40
N SER A 99 -19.20 29.59 -15.61
CA SER A 99 -19.39 28.51 -16.59
C SER A 99 -18.04 27.97 -17.11
N ILE A 100 -17.10 28.84 -17.43
CA ILE A 100 -15.79 28.46 -17.98
C ILE A 100 -14.96 27.71 -16.92
N VAL A 101 -15.02 28.16 -15.66
CA VAL A 101 -14.29 27.52 -14.55
C VAL A 101 -14.88 26.15 -14.24
N ASN A 102 -16.21 26.01 -14.20
CA ASN A 102 -16.87 24.74 -13.90
C ASN A 102 -16.65 23.69 -15.00
N GLU A 103 -16.64 24.10 -16.27
CA GLU A 103 -16.36 23.21 -17.40
C GLU A 103 -14.88 22.78 -17.44
N GLY A 104 -13.95 23.68 -17.14
CA GLY A 104 -12.52 23.37 -17.06
C GLY A 104 -12.19 22.41 -15.91
N LEU A 105 -12.72 22.66 -14.71
CA LEU A 105 -12.52 21.81 -13.54
C LEU A 105 -13.10 20.41 -13.74
N SER A 106 -14.34 20.31 -14.25
CA SER A 106 -14.99 19.01 -14.46
C SER A 106 -14.24 18.13 -15.46
N LYS A 107 -13.72 18.70 -16.56
CA LYS A 107 -12.93 17.96 -17.55
C LYS A 107 -11.59 17.47 -16.99
N ALA A 108 -10.89 18.29 -16.20
CA ALA A 108 -9.63 17.88 -15.56
C ALA A 108 -9.84 16.74 -14.55
N LEU A 109 -10.91 16.82 -13.77
CA LEU A 109 -11.23 15.86 -12.72
C LEU A 109 -11.62 14.47 -13.23
N VAL A 110 -12.35 14.41 -14.36
CA VAL A 110 -12.66 13.13 -15.04
C VAL A 110 -11.38 12.45 -15.53
N LEU A 111 -10.39 13.22 -15.97
CA LEU A 111 -9.15 12.68 -16.49
C LEU A 111 -8.33 11.96 -15.41
N ASN A 112 -8.37 12.44 -14.17
CA ASN A 112 -7.65 11.83 -13.06
C ASN A 112 -8.27 10.47 -12.64
N ALA A 113 -9.59 10.34 -12.72
CA ALA A 113 -10.29 9.06 -12.53
C ALA A 113 -9.93 8.04 -13.64
N ILE A 114 -9.84 8.50 -14.89
CA ILE A 114 -9.40 7.66 -16.02
C ILE A 114 -7.94 7.21 -15.81
N ALA A 115 -7.05 8.13 -15.42
CA ALA A 115 -5.65 7.81 -15.12
C ALA A 115 -5.53 6.78 -14.00
N CYS A 116 -6.32 6.91 -12.93
CA CYS A 116 -6.42 5.92 -11.86
C CYS A 116 -6.87 4.55 -12.40
N GLY A 117 -7.92 4.50 -13.23
CA GLY A 117 -8.42 3.27 -13.85
C GLY A 117 -7.35 2.58 -14.72
N VAL A 118 -6.62 3.35 -15.53
CA VAL A 118 -5.53 2.83 -16.39
C VAL A 118 -4.36 2.33 -15.54
N ALA A 119 -4.00 3.04 -14.46
CA ALA A 119 -2.97 2.60 -13.52
C ALA A 119 -3.37 1.29 -12.81
N GLY A 120 -4.62 1.18 -12.38
CA GLY A 120 -5.19 -0.05 -11.80
C GLY A 120 -5.15 -1.22 -12.78
N LEU A 121 -5.53 -0.99 -14.04
CA LEU A 121 -5.43 -2.00 -15.09
C LEU A 121 -3.98 -2.45 -15.31
N GLY A 122 -3.02 -1.52 -15.27
CA GLY A 122 -1.59 -1.83 -15.35
C GLY A 122 -1.10 -2.72 -14.21
N ILE A 123 -1.63 -2.54 -12.99
CA ILE A 123 -1.33 -3.40 -11.84
C ILE A 123 -1.95 -4.78 -12.03
N VAL A 124 -3.21 -4.87 -12.45
CA VAL A 124 -3.88 -6.15 -12.69
C VAL A 124 -3.15 -6.95 -13.78
N LEU A 125 -2.77 -6.32 -14.88
CA LEU A 125 -1.99 -6.94 -15.95
C LEU A 125 -0.58 -7.30 -15.49
N GLY A 126 0.08 -6.44 -14.70
CA GLY A 126 1.37 -6.72 -14.08
C GLY A 126 1.32 -7.91 -13.14
N MET A 127 0.26 -8.01 -12.34
CA MET A 127 0.02 -9.13 -11.44
C MET A 127 -0.30 -10.41 -12.21
N ALA A 128 -1.13 -10.34 -13.26
CA ALA A 128 -1.41 -11.49 -14.13
C ALA A 128 -0.14 -12.00 -14.82
N VAL A 129 0.75 -11.11 -15.28
CA VAL A 129 2.06 -11.48 -15.85
C VAL A 129 3.01 -12.04 -14.78
N LEU A 130 2.95 -11.55 -13.54
CA LEU A 130 3.70 -12.14 -12.42
C LEU A 130 3.17 -13.54 -12.04
N CYS A 131 1.85 -13.73 -12.04
CA CYS A 131 1.19 -14.99 -11.67
C CYS A 131 1.32 -16.06 -12.76
N CYS A 132 1.25 -15.70 -14.04
CA CYS A 132 1.37 -16.65 -15.15
C CYS A 132 2.84 -16.88 -15.52
N SER A 133 3.47 -17.84 -14.83
CA SER A 133 4.89 -18.17 -14.99
C SER A 133 5.29 -18.59 -16.43
N ILE A 134 6.18 -17.78 -17.03
CA ILE A 134 7.46 -18.13 -17.71
C ILE A 134 7.49 -19.39 -18.61
N LYS A 135 6.65 -19.47 -19.64
CA LYS A 135 7.03 -20.23 -20.85
C LYS A 135 7.34 -19.37 -22.08
N HIS A 136 6.93 -18.10 -22.08
CA HIS A 136 7.21 -17.14 -23.15
C HIS A 136 7.57 -15.75 -22.59
N ALA A 137 8.69 -15.65 -21.87
CA ALA A 137 9.05 -14.47 -21.08
C ALA A 137 9.66 -13.31 -21.90
N GLU A 138 10.16 -13.55 -23.11
CA GLU A 138 10.83 -12.51 -23.89
C GLU A 138 9.85 -11.56 -24.61
N SER A 139 8.81 -12.08 -25.27
CA SER A 139 7.87 -11.23 -26.02
C SER A 139 6.87 -10.49 -25.11
N ARG A 140 6.46 -11.10 -24.00
CA ARG A 140 5.47 -10.51 -23.07
C ARG A 140 6.06 -9.40 -22.18
N GLY A 141 7.37 -9.42 -21.94
CA GLY A 141 8.06 -8.38 -21.19
C GLY A 141 8.04 -7.01 -21.88
N LEU A 142 7.98 -6.99 -23.22
CA LEU A 142 7.90 -5.75 -24.00
C LEU A 142 6.52 -5.09 -23.88
N ALA A 143 5.44 -5.88 -24.01
CA ALA A 143 4.07 -5.37 -23.86
C ALA A 143 3.81 -4.78 -22.46
N LEU A 144 4.34 -5.41 -21.40
CA LEU A 144 4.21 -4.88 -20.04
C LEU A 144 4.98 -3.55 -19.86
N ARG A 145 6.16 -3.42 -20.48
CA ARG A 145 6.91 -2.15 -20.46
C ARG A 145 6.15 -1.03 -21.16
N TYR A 146 5.51 -1.31 -22.30
CA TYR A 146 4.67 -0.33 -22.98
C TYR A 146 3.42 0.03 -22.16
N ALA A 147 2.73 -0.95 -21.57
CA ALA A 147 1.54 -0.69 -20.75
C ALA A 147 1.87 0.17 -19.51
N LEU A 148 2.97 -0.13 -18.81
CA LEU A 148 3.44 0.66 -17.66
C LEU A 148 3.96 2.04 -18.09
N GLY A 149 4.58 2.15 -19.27
CA GLY A 149 5.04 3.43 -19.81
C GLY A 149 3.89 4.37 -20.18
N ILE A 150 2.84 3.83 -20.81
CA ILE A 150 1.64 4.58 -21.19
C ILE A 150 0.88 5.04 -19.95
N SER A 151 0.68 4.16 -18.95
CA SER A 151 -0.01 4.54 -17.70
C SER A 151 0.74 5.65 -16.95
N HIS A 152 2.06 5.57 -16.92
CA HIS A 152 2.90 6.59 -16.29
C HIS A 152 2.82 7.94 -17.02
N SER A 153 2.86 7.92 -18.35
CA SER A 153 2.76 9.14 -19.17
C SER A 153 1.41 9.84 -18.98
N LEU A 154 0.32 9.06 -18.90
CA LEU A 154 -1.03 9.56 -18.61
C LEU A 154 -1.15 10.14 -17.20
N ALA A 155 -0.55 9.50 -16.20
CA ALA A 155 -0.57 9.99 -14.82
C ALA A 155 0.16 11.34 -14.68
N ILE A 156 1.33 11.48 -15.33
CA ILE A 156 2.06 12.77 -15.38
C ILE A 156 1.20 13.84 -16.04
N LEU A 157 0.60 13.53 -17.20
CA LEU A 157 -0.23 14.50 -17.91
C LEU A 157 -1.46 14.94 -17.10
N ALA A 158 -2.11 14.00 -16.38
CA ALA A 158 -3.19 14.30 -15.46
C ALA A 158 -2.74 15.21 -14.30
N PHE A 159 -1.58 14.93 -13.70
CA PHE A 159 -1.02 15.76 -12.64
C PHE A 159 -0.76 17.20 -13.11
N TRP A 160 -0.12 17.38 -14.27
CA TRP A 160 0.14 18.72 -14.80
C TRP A 160 -1.14 19.49 -15.10
N LEU A 161 -2.17 18.82 -15.62
CA LEU A 161 -3.47 19.45 -15.85
C LEU A 161 -4.14 19.88 -14.53
N ASP A 162 -4.14 19.02 -13.51
CA ASP A 162 -4.67 19.36 -12.18
C ASP A 162 -3.91 20.54 -11.57
N LEU A 163 -2.58 20.57 -11.69
CA LEU A 163 -1.75 21.68 -11.23
C LEU A 163 -2.09 23.00 -11.95
N ILE A 164 -2.19 22.97 -13.29
CA ILE A 164 -2.54 24.15 -14.09
C ILE A 164 -3.91 24.68 -13.68
N VAL A 165 -4.90 23.80 -13.50
CA VAL A 165 -6.26 24.17 -13.08
C VAL A 165 -6.26 24.79 -11.69
N VAL A 166 -5.54 24.22 -10.71
CA VAL A 166 -5.43 24.78 -9.36
C VAL A 166 -4.73 26.15 -9.37
N LEU A 167 -3.69 26.32 -10.19
CA LEU A 167 -2.98 27.60 -10.33
C LEU A 167 -3.85 28.67 -10.99
N LEU A 168 -4.56 28.34 -12.07
CA LEU A 168 -5.50 29.24 -12.74
C LEU A 168 -6.65 29.64 -11.81
N ALA A 169 -7.20 28.68 -11.06
CA ALA A 169 -8.24 28.96 -10.06
C ALA A 169 -7.72 29.94 -9.00
N ARG A 170 -6.50 29.75 -8.51
CA ARG A 170 -5.88 30.66 -7.52
C ARG A 170 -5.67 32.07 -8.07
N GLN A 171 -5.15 32.19 -9.30
CA GLN A 171 -4.96 33.50 -9.93
C GLN A 171 -6.29 34.23 -10.11
N ARG A 172 -7.31 33.55 -10.65
CA ARG A 172 -8.63 34.13 -10.85
C ARG A 172 -9.29 34.57 -9.55
N VAL A 173 -9.19 33.77 -8.48
CA VAL A 173 -9.74 34.17 -7.17
C VAL A 173 -9.06 35.44 -6.65
N GLY A 174 -7.74 35.58 -6.83
CA GLY A 174 -7.01 36.79 -6.45
C GLY A 174 -7.49 38.02 -7.21
N ASP A 175 -7.69 37.91 -8.53
CA ASP A 175 -8.12 39.02 -9.38
C ASP A 175 -9.54 39.52 -9.06
N TYR A 176 -10.43 38.66 -8.56
CA TYR A 176 -11.84 39.02 -8.29
C TYR A 176 -12.11 39.49 -6.86
N THR A 177 -11.18 39.30 -5.92
CA THR A 177 -11.43 39.55 -4.49
C THR A 177 -10.61 40.69 -3.92
N ASP A 178 -9.89 41.44 -4.76
CA ASP A 178 -9.03 42.57 -4.37
C ASP A 178 -8.09 42.26 -3.17
N GLY A 179 -7.75 40.98 -2.98
CA GLY A 179 -6.91 40.49 -1.88
C GLY A 179 -7.62 40.20 -0.55
N GLU A 180 -8.94 40.35 -0.45
CA GLU A 180 -9.71 40.06 0.78
C GLU A 180 -9.82 38.55 1.08
N VAL A 181 -9.68 37.72 0.04
CA VAL A 181 -9.78 36.26 0.14
C VAL A 181 -8.42 35.61 -0.09
N SER A 182 -7.97 34.81 0.89
CA SER A 182 -6.71 34.06 0.80
C SER A 182 -6.97 32.62 0.37
N GLY A 183 -6.40 32.25 -0.79
CA GLY A 183 -6.42 30.89 -1.31
C GLY A 183 -5.16 30.11 -0.92
N HIS A 184 -5.33 29.01 -0.19
CA HIS A 184 -4.26 28.08 0.15
C HIS A 184 -4.36 26.79 -0.68
N ILE A 185 -3.23 26.36 -1.23
CA ILE A 185 -3.10 25.05 -1.87
C ILE A 185 -3.25 23.97 -0.81
N GLY A 186 -4.10 22.98 -1.09
CA GLY A 186 -4.38 21.90 -0.16
C GLY A 186 -3.42 20.72 -0.30
N ASN A 187 -3.46 19.85 0.72
CA ASN A 187 -2.56 18.70 0.85
C ASN A 187 -2.72 17.68 -0.28
N ALA A 188 -3.87 17.65 -0.96
CA ALA A 188 -4.11 16.72 -2.08
C ALA A 188 -3.10 16.93 -3.23
N LEU A 189 -2.73 18.19 -3.50
CA LEU A 189 -1.77 18.50 -4.56
C LEU A 189 -0.37 17.97 -4.23
N TRP A 190 0.04 18.07 -2.96
CA TRP A 190 1.32 17.54 -2.49
C TRP A 190 1.35 16.01 -2.52
N LEU A 191 0.22 15.36 -2.26
CA LEU A 191 0.08 13.90 -2.40
C LEU A 191 0.14 13.47 -3.87
N ALA A 192 -0.48 14.23 -4.77
CA ALA A 192 -0.40 14.00 -6.21
C ALA A 192 1.04 14.18 -6.72
N PHE A 193 1.75 15.20 -6.24
CA PHE A 193 3.16 15.42 -6.57
C PHE A 193 4.07 14.31 -6.01
N GLY A 194 3.81 13.84 -4.78
CA GLY A 194 4.52 12.71 -4.19
C GLY A 194 4.27 11.38 -4.92
N ALA A 195 3.19 11.29 -5.70
CA ALA A 195 2.87 10.14 -6.53
C ALA A 195 3.71 10.07 -7.81
N GLU A 196 4.36 11.17 -8.18
CA GLU A 196 5.31 11.17 -9.29
C GLU A 196 6.61 10.49 -8.84
N PRO A 197 6.95 9.28 -9.32
CA PRO A 197 8.28 8.76 -9.11
C PRO A 197 9.25 9.74 -9.77
N LYS A 198 10.12 10.38 -8.98
CA LYS A 198 11.30 11.08 -9.50
C LYS A 198 12.05 10.10 -10.40
N LEU A 199 11.87 10.29 -11.71
CA LEU A 199 12.40 9.44 -12.75
C LEU A 199 13.93 9.61 -12.78
N SER A 200 14.61 8.91 -11.89
CA SER A 200 16.06 8.69 -11.94
C SER A 200 16.41 8.03 -13.29
N PRO A 201 17.60 8.27 -13.89
CA PRO A 201 17.88 8.13 -15.34
C PRO A 201 17.93 6.69 -15.90
N ALA A 202 17.11 5.77 -15.40
CA ALA A 202 17.03 4.38 -15.85
C ALA A 202 16.55 4.22 -17.31
N ILE A 203 15.93 5.26 -17.91
CA ILE A 203 15.50 5.27 -19.31
C ILE A 203 16.64 5.65 -20.27
N LYS A 204 17.73 6.27 -19.78
CA LYS A 204 18.84 6.73 -20.64
C LYS A 204 19.77 5.62 -21.13
N LEU A 205 19.52 4.36 -20.74
CA LEU A 205 20.31 3.19 -21.12
C LEU A 205 19.65 2.29 -22.17
N THR A 206 18.52 2.71 -22.77
CA THR A 206 17.73 1.87 -23.68
C THR A 206 18.08 2.01 -25.17
N HIS A 207 19.08 2.83 -25.52
CA HIS A 207 19.42 3.11 -26.93
C HIS A 207 20.74 2.51 -27.44
N THR A 208 21.42 1.64 -26.69
CA THR A 208 22.52 0.85 -27.27
C THR A 208 21.94 -0.34 -28.03
N THR A 209 21.57 -0.10 -29.28
CA THR A 209 21.30 -1.13 -30.29
C THR A 209 22.56 -1.98 -30.49
N GLU A 210 22.61 -3.14 -29.83
CA GLU A 210 23.56 -4.19 -30.19
C GLU A 210 23.20 -4.68 -31.61
N SER A 211 24.08 -4.36 -32.56
CA SER A 211 23.99 -4.89 -33.92
C SER A 211 24.36 -6.37 -33.92
N PRO A 212 23.54 -7.27 -34.49
CA PRO A 212 23.88 -8.68 -34.58
C PRO A 212 25.01 -8.87 -35.58
N SER A 213 26.25 -8.97 -35.09
CA SER A 213 27.39 -9.39 -35.89
C SER A 213 27.23 -10.87 -36.23
N TYR A 214 26.76 -11.15 -37.45
CA TYR A 214 26.82 -12.46 -38.08
C TYR A 214 28.28 -12.95 -38.11
N ARG A 215 28.63 -13.87 -37.22
CA ARG A 215 29.92 -14.57 -37.25
C ARG A 215 29.70 -15.88 -38.00
N ASN A 216 30.24 -15.93 -39.21
CA ASN A 216 30.25 -17.11 -40.08
C ASN A 216 30.83 -18.33 -39.34
N ILE A 217 30.16 -19.44 -39.55
CA ILE A 217 30.51 -20.78 -39.08
C ILE A 217 31.42 -21.37 -40.15
N ASP A 218 32.68 -21.63 -39.81
CA ASP A 218 33.54 -22.57 -40.52
C ASP A 218 33.99 -23.69 -39.57
N HIS A 219 33.80 -24.92 -40.04
CA HIS A 219 34.22 -26.22 -39.49
C HIS A 219 35.76 -26.44 -39.67
N PRO A 220 36.34 -27.61 -39.35
CA PRO A 220 36.51 -28.27 -38.05
C PRO A 220 37.99 -28.68 -37.82
N SER A 221 38.52 -28.70 -36.59
CA SER A 221 39.66 -29.61 -36.32
C SER A 221 39.88 -29.89 -34.84
N ASN A 222 39.96 -31.18 -34.54
CA ASN A 222 40.51 -31.81 -33.35
C ASN A 222 41.54 -30.97 -32.59
N SER A 223 41.12 -30.34 -31.49
CA SER A 223 42.03 -29.91 -30.45
C SER A 223 41.52 -30.43 -29.11
N LYS A 224 42.37 -31.23 -28.46
CA LYS A 224 42.20 -31.75 -27.10
C LYS A 224 41.69 -30.63 -26.19
N GLN A 225 40.43 -30.75 -25.79
CA GLN A 225 39.76 -29.78 -24.96
C GLN A 225 40.31 -29.93 -23.54
N SER A 226 41.38 -29.18 -23.26
CA SER A 226 41.94 -29.00 -21.92
C SER A 226 40.83 -28.45 -21.04
N TYR A 227 40.35 -29.29 -20.13
CA TYR A 227 39.31 -28.96 -19.16
C TYR A 227 39.87 -27.94 -18.16
N ARG A 228 39.88 -26.65 -18.54
CA ARG A 228 40.15 -25.57 -17.59
C ARG A 228 39.00 -25.54 -16.59
N PRO A 229 39.23 -25.77 -15.29
CA PRO A 229 38.19 -25.66 -14.28
C PRO A 229 37.67 -24.23 -14.31
N ASN A 230 36.39 -24.09 -14.67
CA ASN A 230 35.74 -22.82 -14.91
C ASN A 230 35.69 -22.03 -13.59
N LYS A 231 36.51 -20.99 -13.48
CA LYS A 231 36.67 -20.12 -12.30
C LYS A 231 35.43 -19.24 -12.02
N SER A 232 34.34 -19.41 -12.78
CA SER A 232 33.10 -18.64 -12.69
C SER A 232 32.18 -19.00 -11.52
N ASN A 233 32.48 -20.07 -10.77
CA ASN A 233 31.54 -20.60 -9.77
C ASN A 233 31.61 -19.89 -8.39
N MET A 234 32.54 -18.96 -8.17
CA MET A 234 32.71 -18.29 -6.87
C MET A 234 31.83 -17.04 -6.64
N SER A 235 31.24 -16.43 -7.68
CA SER A 235 30.46 -15.18 -7.49
C SER A 235 28.96 -15.42 -7.24
N LEU A 236 28.40 -16.57 -7.63
CA LEU A 236 26.95 -16.79 -7.60
C LEU A 236 26.36 -16.97 -6.19
N ARG A 237 27.18 -17.34 -5.19
CA ARG A 237 26.74 -17.49 -3.79
C ARG A 237 26.44 -16.14 -3.11
N GLY A 238 27.04 -15.04 -3.55
CA GLY A 238 26.75 -13.70 -2.99
C GLY A 238 25.38 -13.16 -3.43
N MET A 239 24.96 -13.48 -4.66
CA MET A 239 23.75 -12.93 -5.25
C MET A 239 22.44 -13.44 -4.61
N LYS A 240 22.46 -14.61 -3.96
CA LYS A 240 21.29 -15.16 -3.26
C LYS A 240 20.88 -14.34 -2.02
N GLN A 241 21.82 -13.66 -1.37
CA GLN A 241 21.54 -12.90 -0.13
C GLN A 241 20.82 -11.57 -0.40
N ALA A 242 20.92 -11.02 -1.62
CA ALA A 242 20.37 -9.71 -1.94
C ALA A 242 18.83 -9.67 -2.01
N ILE A 243 18.17 -10.80 -2.28
CA ILE A 243 16.70 -10.85 -2.48
C ILE A 243 15.98 -11.12 -1.15
N THR A 244 16.58 -11.86 -0.23
CA THR A 244 16.00 -12.19 1.08
C THR A 244 16.02 -11.01 2.04
N PHE A 245 17.06 -10.18 1.97
CA PHE A 245 17.23 -9.02 2.84
C PHE A 245 16.05 -8.03 2.86
N PRO A 246 15.48 -7.60 1.70
CA PRO A 246 14.33 -6.69 1.71
C PRO A 246 13.06 -7.31 2.32
N ALA A 247 12.83 -8.62 2.15
CA ALA A 247 11.69 -9.29 2.77
C ALA A 247 11.80 -9.25 4.31
N PHE A 248 12.98 -9.61 4.83
CA PHE A 248 13.29 -9.54 6.25
C PHE A 248 13.13 -8.12 6.81
N PHE A 249 13.73 -7.13 6.14
CA PHE A 249 13.69 -5.74 6.58
C PHE A 249 12.26 -5.17 6.58
N LEU A 250 11.47 -5.44 5.54
CA LEU A 250 10.07 -4.99 5.47
C LEU A 250 9.20 -5.68 6.52
N THR A 251 9.48 -6.95 6.84
CA THR A 251 8.79 -7.66 7.94
C THR A 251 9.11 -7.00 9.28
N LEU A 252 10.38 -6.63 9.53
CA LEU A 252 10.79 -5.90 10.73
C LEU A 252 10.09 -4.53 10.83
N VAL A 253 10.06 -3.76 9.73
CA VAL A 253 9.39 -2.46 9.70
C VAL A 253 7.88 -2.62 9.95
N GLY A 254 7.24 -3.57 9.27
CA GLY A 254 5.82 -3.89 9.49
C GLY A 254 5.54 -4.31 10.94
N PHE A 255 6.39 -5.18 11.50
CA PHE A 255 6.30 -5.59 12.91
C PHE A 255 6.42 -4.40 13.88
N ILE A 256 7.39 -3.51 13.69
CA ILE A 256 7.54 -2.32 14.54
C ILE A 256 6.33 -1.40 14.41
N LEU A 257 5.80 -1.20 13.20
CA LEU A 257 4.63 -0.35 12.98
C LEU A 257 3.37 -0.92 13.65
N VAL A 258 3.06 -2.21 13.47
CA VAL A 258 1.92 -2.83 14.17
C VAL A 258 2.14 -2.87 15.69
N LEU A 259 3.38 -3.03 16.15
CA LEU A 259 3.71 -2.96 17.57
C LEU A 259 3.46 -1.54 18.13
N LEU A 260 3.82 -0.48 17.40
CA LEU A 260 3.54 0.90 17.80
C LEU A 260 2.03 1.22 17.78
N VAL A 261 1.30 0.67 16.81
CA VAL A 261 -0.16 0.81 16.71
C VAL A 261 -0.83 0.10 17.87
N THR A 262 -0.41 -1.14 18.17
CA THR A 262 -0.92 -1.89 19.31
C THR A 262 -0.59 -1.14 20.60
N LEU A 263 0.67 -0.81 20.89
CA LEU A 263 1.08 -0.10 22.10
C LEU A 263 0.66 1.39 22.18
N SER A 264 -0.10 1.90 21.20
CA SER A 264 -0.68 3.24 21.27
C SER A 264 -1.53 3.42 22.53
N VAL A 265 -1.54 4.64 23.10
CA VAL A 265 -2.19 5.06 24.38
C VAL A 265 -2.57 3.90 25.32
N PRO A 266 -1.82 3.67 26.42
CA PRO A 266 -1.35 4.76 27.29
C PRO A 266 0.14 5.12 27.20
N ILE A 267 0.96 4.34 26.50
CA ILE A 267 2.42 4.50 26.60
C ILE A 267 2.92 5.74 25.85
N ILE A 268 2.42 5.99 24.63
CA ILE A 268 2.89 7.07 23.77
C ILE A 268 1.74 8.04 23.47
N HIS A 269 1.77 9.23 24.09
CA HIS A 269 0.69 10.20 24.01
C HIS A 269 0.58 10.87 22.62
N SER A 270 1.67 10.84 21.83
CA SER A 270 1.70 11.40 20.46
C SER A 270 1.06 10.50 19.40
N ILE A 271 0.75 9.24 19.75
CA ILE A 271 0.19 8.25 18.81
C ILE A 271 -1.22 7.92 19.27
N ASN A 272 -2.18 8.67 18.74
CA ASN A 272 -3.61 8.47 18.97
C ASN A 272 -4.31 8.05 17.68
N MET A 273 -5.42 7.31 17.79
CA MET A 273 -6.31 6.97 16.68
C MET A 273 -7.26 8.12 16.38
N ILE A 274 -7.76 8.78 17.43
CA ILE A 274 -8.63 9.95 17.31
C ILE A 274 -8.17 10.98 18.35
N HIS A 275 -8.03 12.22 17.89
CA HIS A 275 -7.83 13.38 18.75
C HIS A 275 -9.09 14.24 18.68
N ALA A 276 -9.83 14.34 19.77
CA ALA A 276 -10.96 15.23 19.86
C ALA A 276 -10.61 16.42 20.75
N SER A 277 -10.88 17.63 20.26
CA SER A 277 -10.66 18.87 20.99
C SER A 277 -11.97 19.63 21.13
N GLN A 278 -12.21 20.18 22.32
CA GLN A 278 -13.34 21.04 22.58
C GLN A 278 -12.95 22.50 22.37
N THR A 279 -13.75 23.23 21.58
CA THR A 279 -13.48 24.64 21.26
C THR A 279 -13.70 25.58 22.44
N VAL A 280 -14.62 25.24 23.36
CA VAL A 280 -15.05 26.15 24.45
C VAL A 280 -14.11 26.11 25.66
N THR A 281 -13.64 24.94 26.06
CA THR A 281 -12.84 24.77 27.29
C THR A 281 -11.36 24.51 27.00
N GLY A 282 -10.99 24.24 25.75
CA GLY A 282 -9.65 23.76 25.40
C GLY A 282 -9.35 22.34 25.88
N SER A 283 -10.33 21.61 26.43
CA SER A 283 -10.16 20.21 26.83
C SER A 283 -9.90 19.34 25.60
N SER A 284 -8.93 18.43 25.69
CA SER A 284 -8.64 17.48 24.62
C SER A 284 -8.75 16.04 25.12
N SER A 285 -9.27 15.15 24.27
CA SER A 285 -9.32 13.72 24.52
C SER A 285 -8.60 12.99 23.39
N SER A 286 -7.69 12.09 23.78
CA SER A 286 -6.95 11.22 22.87
C SER A 286 -7.42 9.79 23.09
N LEU A 287 -7.95 9.20 22.03
CA LEU A 287 -8.39 7.81 21.98
C LEU A 287 -7.32 7.01 21.23
N GLY A 288 -6.74 6.01 21.88
CA GLY A 288 -5.86 5.01 21.26
C GLY A 288 -6.51 3.63 21.23
N VAL A 289 -5.69 2.61 20.93
CA VAL A 289 -6.18 1.23 20.79
C VAL A 289 -6.47 0.57 22.14
N PHE A 290 -5.69 0.86 23.19
CA PHE A 290 -5.88 0.25 24.53
C PHE A 290 -6.49 1.18 25.58
N GLY A 291 -6.64 2.46 25.28
CA GLY A 291 -7.08 3.43 26.27
C GLY A 291 -7.52 4.75 25.69
N ALA A 292 -8.18 5.51 26.56
CA ALA A 292 -8.51 6.89 26.35
C ALA A 292 -7.82 7.72 27.43
N CYS A 293 -7.18 8.81 27.01
CA CYS A 293 -6.67 9.82 27.93
C CYS A 293 -7.46 11.11 27.73
N TYR A 294 -7.91 11.67 28.85
CA TYR A 294 -8.65 12.92 28.88
C TYR A 294 -7.79 13.96 29.58
N THR A 295 -7.74 15.13 28.98
CA THR A 295 -6.98 16.25 29.46
C THR A 295 -8.02 17.35 29.74
N GLN A 296 -8.33 17.54 31.02
CA GLN A 296 -9.28 18.56 31.46
C GLN A 296 -8.52 19.84 31.78
N ALA A 297 -8.96 20.96 31.21
CA ALA A 297 -8.54 22.27 31.69
C ALA A 297 -9.28 22.55 33.01
N GLN A 298 -8.63 22.30 34.15
CA GLN A 298 -9.18 22.69 35.45
C GLN A 298 -8.77 24.14 35.77
N ASN A 299 -9.73 24.91 36.26
CA ASN A 299 -9.62 26.30 36.75
C ASN A 299 -9.50 27.41 35.69
N PHE A 300 -10.65 27.97 35.27
CA PHE A 300 -10.72 29.24 34.52
C PHE A 300 -10.46 30.48 35.40
N ALA A 301 -10.32 30.32 36.73
CA ALA A 301 -10.30 31.42 37.69
C ALA A 301 -8.90 31.79 38.22
N THR A 302 -7.86 30.97 38.00
CA THR A 302 -6.50 31.24 38.52
C THR A 302 -5.47 31.12 37.39
N ARG A 303 -4.52 32.08 37.34
CA ARG A 303 -3.64 32.42 36.20
C ARG A 303 -2.65 31.35 35.70
N LYS A 304 -2.80 30.07 36.03
CA LYS A 304 -2.02 28.97 35.42
C LYS A 304 -2.92 27.72 35.27
N PRO A 305 -3.26 27.31 34.03
CA PRO A 305 -3.99 26.06 33.83
C PRO A 305 -3.05 24.88 34.13
N GLU A 306 -3.32 24.14 35.20
CA GLU A 306 -2.73 22.82 35.40
C GLU A 306 -3.55 21.80 34.62
N PHE A 307 -2.93 21.18 33.62
CA PHE A 307 -3.56 20.11 32.84
C PHE A 307 -3.35 18.78 33.56
N ASN A 308 -4.34 18.34 34.34
CA ASN A 308 -4.30 16.99 34.88
C ASN A 308 -4.77 16.00 33.80
N THR A 309 -3.86 15.11 33.37
CA THR A 309 -4.14 14.14 32.32
C THR A 309 -4.59 12.84 32.98
N VAL A 310 -5.86 12.49 32.85
CA VAL A 310 -6.41 11.26 33.43
C VAL A 310 -6.58 10.24 32.31
N CYS A 311 -5.80 9.16 32.38
CA CYS A 311 -5.90 8.04 31.45
C CYS A 311 -6.72 6.92 32.09
N SER A 312 -7.61 6.31 31.30
CA SER A 312 -8.27 5.08 31.71
C SER A 312 -7.22 3.97 31.85
N GLY A 313 -7.28 3.20 32.95
CA GLY A 313 -6.35 2.10 33.18
C GLY A 313 -6.43 1.05 32.06
N THR A 314 -5.34 0.31 31.84
CA THR A 314 -5.25 -0.79 30.86
C THR A 314 -6.11 -1.97 31.31
N GLY A 315 -7.42 -1.90 31.11
CA GLY A 315 -8.35 -2.99 31.33
C GLY A 315 -8.76 -3.63 30.00
N ALA A 316 -8.98 -4.94 29.99
CA ALA A 316 -9.52 -5.67 28.82
C ALA A 316 -10.95 -5.24 28.43
N ALA A 317 -11.56 -4.32 29.18
CA ALA A 317 -12.85 -3.72 28.90
C ALA A 317 -12.82 -2.25 29.32
N TYR A 318 -13.24 -1.37 28.41
CA TYR A 318 -13.38 0.04 28.69
C TYR A 318 -14.59 0.28 29.61
N THR A 319 -14.35 0.72 30.84
CA THR A 319 -15.39 1.30 31.70
C THR A 319 -15.60 2.76 31.29
N ILE A 320 -16.20 2.94 30.11
CA ILE A 320 -16.60 4.26 29.65
C ILE A 320 -17.73 4.73 30.56
N ASN A 321 -17.48 5.77 31.36
CA ASN A 321 -18.52 6.37 32.20
C ASN A 321 -19.64 6.88 31.28
N ASN A 322 -20.88 6.43 31.54
CA ASN A 322 -22.07 6.70 30.73
C ASN A 322 -22.33 8.21 30.53
N ALA A 323 -21.78 9.05 31.41
CA ALA A 323 -21.90 10.50 31.32
C ALA A 323 -21.33 11.13 30.03
N TYR A 324 -20.36 10.50 29.36
CA TYR A 324 -19.61 11.14 28.26
C TYR A 324 -19.92 10.61 26.86
N PHE A 325 -20.51 9.43 26.71
CA PHE A 325 -20.72 8.77 25.41
C PHE A 325 -22.17 8.37 25.12
N GLY A 326 -23.13 8.82 25.96
CA GLY A 326 -24.55 8.50 25.76
C GLY A 326 -24.86 7.00 25.88
N THR A 327 -26.10 6.64 25.58
CA THR A 327 -26.67 5.29 25.76
C THR A 327 -26.33 4.30 24.64
N THR A 328 -25.59 4.69 23.60
CA THR A 328 -25.20 3.84 22.45
C THR A 328 -23.99 2.94 22.74
N GLN A 329 -23.93 2.41 23.96
CA GLN A 329 -22.74 1.76 24.55
C GLN A 329 -22.49 0.33 24.05
N THR A 330 -23.51 -0.37 23.55
CA THR A 330 -23.37 -1.80 23.23
C THR A 330 -22.64 -2.06 21.92
N ILE A 331 -22.79 -1.18 20.94
CA ILE A 331 -22.21 -1.35 19.60
C ILE A 331 -20.75 -0.87 19.59
N ALA A 332 -20.47 0.29 20.19
CA ALA A 332 -19.12 0.85 20.24
C ALA A 332 -18.16 -0.05 21.03
N LYS A 333 -18.60 -0.62 22.17
CA LYS A 333 -17.77 -1.52 22.99
C LYS A 333 -17.39 -2.81 22.26
N LYS A 334 -18.31 -3.40 21.48
CA LYS A 334 -18.04 -4.62 20.71
C LYS A 334 -17.08 -4.37 19.55
N GLY A 335 -17.25 -3.27 18.81
CA GLY A 335 -16.36 -2.92 17.70
C GLY A 335 -14.93 -2.65 18.13
N LEU A 336 -14.76 -1.92 19.24
CA LEU A 336 -13.46 -1.57 19.80
C LEU A 336 -12.69 -2.80 20.31
N ALA A 337 -13.38 -3.72 20.99
CA ALA A 337 -12.78 -4.97 21.45
C ALA A 337 -12.34 -5.87 20.26
N GLY A 338 -13.13 -5.91 19.19
CA GLY A 338 -12.83 -6.70 18.00
C GLY A 338 -11.57 -6.25 17.26
N GLY A 339 -11.42 -4.94 17.00
CA GLY A 339 -10.24 -4.40 16.30
C GLY A 339 -8.95 -4.56 17.11
N LEU A 340 -9.06 -4.45 18.43
CA LEU A 340 -7.95 -4.54 19.39
C LEU A 340 -7.34 -5.94 19.43
N VAL A 341 -8.18 -6.99 19.44
CA VAL A 341 -7.71 -8.38 19.40
C VAL A 341 -7.01 -8.69 18.08
N MET A 342 -7.54 -8.19 16.95
CA MET A 342 -6.97 -8.47 15.63
C MET A 342 -5.58 -7.86 15.42
N ASN A 343 -5.36 -6.62 15.86
CA ASN A 343 -4.04 -5.97 15.80
C ASN A 343 -2.98 -6.76 16.60
N VAL A 344 -3.34 -7.27 17.80
CA VAL A 344 -2.42 -8.06 18.63
C VAL A 344 -2.08 -9.41 17.97
N ILE A 345 -3.08 -10.07 17.38
CA ILE A 345 -2.87 -11.31 16.62
C ILE A 345 -1.95 -11.06 15.43
N ALA A 346 -2.21 -10.01 14.64
CA ALA A 346 -1.37 -9.62 13.51
C ALA A 346 0.07 -9.32 13.94
N CYS A 347 0.25 -8.60 15.05
CA CYS A 347 1.56 -8.33 15.66
C CYS A 347 2.28 -9.62 16.08
N GLY A 348 1.58 -10.59 16.66
CA GLY A 348 2.13 -11.90 17.02
C GLY A 348 2.64 -12.66 15.80
N PHE A 349 1.84 -12.75 14.74
CA PHE A 349 2.26 -13.39 13.48
C PHE A 349 3.43 -12.65 12.83
N ALA A 350 3.42 -11.31 12.81
CA ALA A 350 4.51 -10.50 12.27
C ALA A 350 5.82 -10.70 13.06
N GLY A 351 5.75 -10.82 14.38
CA GLY A 351 6.92 -11.09 15.24
C GLY A 351 7.52 -12.48 14.99
N VAL A 352 6.68 -13.52 14.88
CA VAL A 352 7.13 -14.87 14.53
C VAL A 352 7.72 -14.91 13.12
N ALA A 353 7.08 -14.24 12.15
CA ALA A 353 7.61 -14.09 10.80
C ALA A 353 8.99 -13.43 10.80
N PHE A 354 9.17 -12.36 11.59
CA PHE A 354 10.45 -11.67 11.73
C PHE A 354 11.55 -12.61 12.26
N ILE A 355 11.28 -13.42 13.28
CA ILE A 355 12.24 -14.41 13.81
C ILE A 355 12.62 -15.43 12.73
N PHE A 356 11.65 -15.97 11.98
CA PHE A 356 11.94 -16.89 10.89
C PHE A 356 12.69 -16.22 9.73
N GLY A 357 12.42 -14.95 9.44
CA GLY A 357 13.18 -14.18 8.47
C GLY A 357 14.63 -13.97 8.90
N LEU A 358 14.86 -13.66 10.18
CA LEU A 358 16.21 -13.52 10.74
C LEU A 358 16.98 -14.84 10.69
N LEU A 359 16.38 -15.92 11.18
CA LEU A 359 17.00 -17.24 11.19
C LEU A 359 17.17 -17.81 9.78
N GLY A 360 16.21 -17.58 8.87
CA GLY A 360 16.31 -17.94 7.46
C GLY A 360 17.46 -17.22 6.76
N TRP A 361 17.66 -15.94 7.08
CA TRP A 361 18.77 -15.14 6.58
C TRP A 361 20.13 -15.59 7.15
N LEU A 362 20.23 -15.84 8.46
CA LEU A 362 21.47 -16.24 9.14
C LEU A 362 21.87 -17.69 8.86
N LEU A 363 20.94 -18.63 9.03
CA LEU A 363 21.19 -20.08 8.90
C LEU A 363 21.12 -20.57 7.45
N ARG A 364 20.66 -19.71 6.53
CA ARG A 364 20.52 -20.04 5.11
C ARG A 364 19.64 -21.28 4.87
N ASN A 365 18.65 -21.51 5.74
CA ASN A 365 17.77 -22.67 5.71
C ASN A 365 16.49 -22.36 4.91
N ARG A 366 16.21 -23.19 3.91
CA ARG A 366 15.03 -23.05 3.03
C ARG A 366 13.70 -23.21 3.78
N ALA A 367 13.61 -24.14 4.72
CA ALA A 367 12.37 -24.39 5.45
C ALA A 367 11.91 -23.12 6.20
N LEU A 368 12.86 -22.38 6.77
CA LEU A 368 12.59 -21.12 7.48
C LEU A 368 12.10 -20.01 6.56
N MET A 369 12.54 -19.99 5.30
CA MET A 369 12.08 -19.01 4.30
C MET A 369 10.64 -19.27 3.86
N VAL A 370 10.26 -20.53 3.71
CA VAL A 370 8.87 -20.92 3.44
C VAL A 370 7.97 -20.58 4.64
N LEU A 371 8.44 -20.84 5.86
CA LEU A 371 7.71 -20.45 7.09
C LEU A 371 7.57 -18.92 7.21
N LEU A 372 8.62 -18.14 6.92
CA LEU A 372 8.54 -16.68 6.83
C LEU A 372 7.39 -16.27 5.89
N PHE A 373 7.32 -16.84 4.69
CA PHE A 373 6.28 -16.51 3.71
C PHE A 373 4.87 -16.81 4.24
N ILE A 374 4.66 -17.97 4.88
CA ILE A 374 3.36 -18.35 5.43
C ILE A 374 2.95 -17.41 6.57
N PHE A 375 3.85 -17.15 7.52
CA PHE A 375 3.54 -16.31 8.68
C PHE A 375 3.35 -14.83 8.30
N VAL A 376 4.14 -14.30 7.36
CA VAL A 376 3.96 -12.91 6.91
C VAL A 376 2.67 -12.73 6.09
N LEU A 377 2.25 -13.75 5.33
CA LEU A 377 0.98 -13.75 4.62
C LEU A 377 -0.20 -13.71 5.60
N LEU A 378 -0.16 -14.53 6.66
CA LEU A 378 -1.16 -14.51 7.73
C LEU A 378 -1.17 -13.17 8.48
N ALA A 379 0.01 -12.63 8.82
CA ALA A 379 0.13 -11.33 9.46
C ALA A 379 -0.49 -10.21 8.60
N ALA A 380 -0.17 -10.17 7.30
CA ALA A 380 -0.74 -9.20 6.37
C ALA A 380 -2.26 -9.32 6.27
N PHE A 381 -2.80 -10.54 6.22
CA PHE A 381 -4.23 -10.79 6.18
C PHE A 381 -4.96 -10.26 7.42
N PHE A 382 -4.48 -10.60 8.63
CA PHE A 382 -5.07 -10.10 9.87
C PHE A 382 -4.92 -8.59 10.03
N GLU A 383 -3.81 -8.01 9.59
CA GLU A 383 -3.59 -6.56 9.65
C GLU A 383 -4.57 -5.81 8.72
N TRP A 384 -4.84 -6.32 7.52
CA TRP A 384 -5.86 -5.73 6.63
C TRP A 384 -7.25 -5.79 7.25
N ILE A 385 -7.63 -6.91 7.86
CA ILE A 385 -8.92 -7.02 8.58
C ILE A 385 -8.96 -6.00 9.72
N ALA A 386 -7.91 -5.92 10.52
CA ALA A 386 -7.83 -5.00 11.65
C ALA A 386 -7.91 -3.54 11.18
N PHE A 387 -7.23 -3.20 10.08
CA PHE A 387 -7.29 -1.87 9.46
C PHE A 387 -8.71 -1.49 9.07
N TRP A 388 -9.47 -2.37 8.40
CA TRP A 388 -10.86 -2.10 8.03
C TRP A 388 -11.78 -1.91 9.25
N ILE A 389 -11.59 -2.70 10.31
CA ILE A 389 -12.32 -2.53 11.57
C ILE A 389 -11.98 -1.18 12.21
N ASN A 390 -10.70 -0.83 12.28
CA ASN A 390 -10.23 0.45 12.82
C ASN A 390 -10.79 1.63 12.02
N LEU A 391 -10.85 1.53 10.68
CA LEU A 391 -11.47 2.53 9.82
C LEU A 391 -12.96 2.70 10.13
N GLY A 392 -13.72 1.59 10.22
CA GLY A 392 -15.13 1.62 10.57
C GLY A 392 -15.37 2.27 11.94
N PHE A 393 -14.52 1.96 12.92
CA PHE A 393 -14.56 2.59 14.24
C PHE A 393 -14.31 4.10 14.18
N VAL A 394 -13.23 4.53 13.51
CA VAL A 394 -12.88 5.96 13.39
C VAL A 394 -13.98 6.76 12.70
N LEU A 395 -14.56 6.22 11.63
CA LEU A 395 -15.65 6.87 10.90
C LEU A 395 -16.93 6.98 11.74
N ASN A 396 -17.32 5.89 12.41
CA ASN A 396 -18.51 5.87 13.26
C ASN A 396 -18.37 6.79 14.48
N THR A 397 -17.22 6.77 15.15
CA THR A 397 -16.97 7.65 16.29
C THR A 397 -16.98 9.11 15.85
N ARG A 398 -16.40 9.43 14.68
CA ARG A 398 -16.43 10.79 14.15
C ARG A 398 -17.84 11.27 13.83
N SER A 399 -18.68 10.44 13.21
CA SER A 399 -20.07 10.82 12.89
C SER A 399 -20.90 11.03 14.15
N ASN A 400 -20.72 10.18 15.17
CA ASN A 400 -21.48 10.27 16.42
C ASN A 400 -21.05 11.48 17.26
N ILE A 401 -19.75 11.80 17.32
CA ILE A 401 -19.27 13.00 18.03
C ILE A 401 -19.87 14.27 17.41
N SER A 402 -19.92 14.39 16.08
CA SER A 402 -20.52 15.54 15.40
C SER A 402 -22.00 15.69 15.79
N ARG A 403 -22.75 14.59 15.72
CA ARG A 403 -24.19 14.55 15.95
C ARG A 403 -24.57 14.82 17.41
N ASP A 404 -23.89 14.18 18.35
CA ASP A 404 -24.29 14.19 19.76
C ASP A 404 -23.81 15.45 20.50
N THR A 405 -22.77 16.11 20.00
CA THR A 405 -22.21 17.31 20.64
C THR A 405 -22.62 18.63 19.98
N GLY A 406 -23.47 18.59 18.95
CA GLY A 406 -23.91 19.80 18.23
C GLY A 406 -22.75 20.63 17.65
N GLY A 407 -21.64 19.98 17.29
CA GLY A 407 -20.44 20.64 16.77
C GLY A 407 -19.49 21.26 17.83
N LEU A 408 -19.74 21.07 19.13
CA LEU A 408 -18.85 21.56 20.20
C LEU A 408 -17.49 20.83 20.24
N TRP A 409 -17.44 19.61 19.72
CA TRP A 409 -16.24 18.79 19.66
C TRP A 409 -15.82 18.54 18.23
N THR A 410 -14.56 18.85 17.90
CA THR A 410 -13.99 18.56 16.58
C THR A 410 -13.08 17.35 16.67
N GLY A 411 -13.47 16.26 16.02
CA GLY A 411 -12.68 15.03 15.93
C GLY A 411 -11.71 15.05 14.74
N HIS A 412 -10.42 14.83 15.02
CA HIS A 412 -9.36 14.64 14.04
C HIS A 412 -8.89 13.19 14.04
N ILE A 413 -8.57 12.66 12.84
CA ILE A 413 -7.94 11.35 12.69
C ILE A 413 -6.50 11.48 13.17
N GLY A 414 -6.09 10.62 14.11
CA GLY A 414 -4.77 10.64 14.68
C GLY A 414 -3.74 9.84 13.88
N ASN A 415 -2.47 9.95 14.28
CA ASN A 415 -1.34 9.36 13.55
C ASN A 415 -1.34 7.82 13.57
N ALA A 416 -1.92 7.19 14.61
CA ALA A 416 -1.95 5.74 14.75
C ALA A 416 -2.69 5.06 13.58
N PHE A 417 -3.72 5.73 13.04
CA PHE A 417 -4.47 5.24 11.89
C PHE A 417 -3.56 5.09 10.65
N TRP A 418 -2.71 6.09 10.39
CA TRP A 418 -1.76 6.08 9.29
C TRP A 418 -0.65 5.05 9.49
N LEU A 419 -0.21 4.84 10.74
CA LEU A 419 0.77 3.80 11.07
C LEU A 419 0.21 2.39 10.81
N SER A 420 -1.08 2.15 11.10
CA SER A 420 -1.75 0.87 10.79
C SER A 420 -1.82 0.62 9.28
N LEU A 421 -2.15 1.65 8.49
CA LEU A 421 -2.08 1.55 7.03
C LEU A 421 -0.64 1.26 6.55
N GLY A 422 0.35 1.96 7.10
CA GLY A 422 1.75 1.75 6.78
C GLY A 422 2.22 0.33 7.10
N SER A 423 1.77 -0.23 8.22
CA SER A 423 2.02 -1.62 8.62
C SER A 423 1.43 -2.62 7.62
N ALA A 424 0.13 -2.47 7.29
CA ALA A 424 -0.56 -3.34 6.34
C ALA A 424 0.15 -3.39 4.98
N LEU A 425 0.57 -2.23 4.48
CA LEU A 425 1.32 -2.11 3.24
C LEU A 425 2.71 -2.75 3.34
N ALA A 426 3.46 -2.47 4.41
CA ALA A 426 4.79 -3.04 4.63
C ALA A 426 4.77 -4.58 4.69
N LEU A 427 3.82 -5.17 5.42
CA LEU A 427 3.64 -6.63 5.51
C LEU A 427 3.18 -7.24 4.17
N SER A 428 2.34 -6.54 3.40
CA SER A 428 1.95 -6.97 2.06
C SER A 428 3.15 -7.02 1.11
N PHE A 429 4.03 -6.02 1.17
CA PHE A 429 5.27 -6.00 0.41
C PHE A 429 6.25 -7.09 0.87
N ALA A 430 6.41 -7.27 2.17
CA ALA A 430 7.22 -8.33 2.73
C ALA A 430 6.75 -9.71 2.23
N THR A 431 5.43 -9.93 2.15
CA THR A 431 4.81 -11.15 1.61
C THR A 431 5.20 -11.39 0.16
N CYS A 432 5.16 -10.35 -0.68
CA CYS A 432 5.56 -10.44 -2.08
C CYS A 432 7.03 -10.86 -2.23
N PHE A 433 7.94 -10.21 -1.48
CA PHE A 433 9.37 -10.54 -1.53
C PHE A 433 9.66 -11.94 -0.97
N ALA A 434 9.02 -12.32 0.13
CA ALA A 434 9.13 -13.65 0.72
C ALA A 434 8.65 -14.73 -0.27
N GLY A 435 7.56 -14.49 -1.00
CA GLY A 435 7.04 -15.38 -2.02
C GLY A 435 8.03 -15.57 -3.17
N VAL A 436 8.51 -14.47 -3.77
CA VAL A 436 9.50 -14.53 -4.87
C VAL A 436 10.77 -15.27 -4.43
N SER A 437 11.24 -15.02 -3.19
CA SER A 437 12.41 -15.70 -2.65
C SER A 437 12.20 -17.21 -2.47
N SER A 438 11.00 -17.63 -2.07
CA SER A 438 10.68 -19.04 -1.82
C SER A 438 10.51 -19.86 -3.10
N PHE A 439 9.87 -19.29 -4.12
CA PHE A 439 9.57 -20.00 -5.37
C PHE A 439 10.71 -19.97 -6.39
N SER A 440 11.54 -18.91 -6.41
CA SER A 440 12.64 -18.81 -7.39
C SER A 440 13.76 -19.84 -7.21
N GLU A 441 13.94 -20.37 -5.99
CA GLU A 441 14.92 -21.43 -5.72
C GLU A 441 14.47 -22.79 -6.30
N GLU A 442 13.17 -23.08 -6.33
CA GLU A 442 12.66 -24.36 -6.84
C GLU A 442 12.85 -24.46 -8.35
N GLU A 443 12.53 -23.39 -9.09
CA GLU A 443 12.70 -23.35 -10.54
C GLU A 443 14.18 -23.54 -10.95
N ARG A 444 15.13 -23.05 -10.14
CA ARG A 444 16.56 -23.31 -10.39
C ARG A 444 16.93 -24.77 -10.18
N ARG A 445 16.38 -25.41 -9.15
CA ARG A 445 16.67 -26.82 -8.86
C ARG A 445 16.17 -27.74 -9.97
N ASP A 446 14.98 -27.47 -10.50
CA ASP A 446 14.43 -28.23 -11.62
C ASP A 446 15.24 -28.03 -12.91
N ARG A 447 15.73 -26.80 -13.15
CA ARG A 447 16.64 -26.52 -14.27
C ARG A 447 17.99 -27.22 -14.13
N ASP A 448 18.51 -27.33 -12.92
CA ASP A 448 19.77 -28.05 -12.67
C ASP A 448 19.57 -29.57 -12.79
N ALA A 449 18.43 -30.11 -12.33
CA ALA A 449 18.08 -31.52 -12.49
C ALA A 449 17.88 -31.91 -13.96
N THR A 450 17.28 -31.03 -14.77
CA THR A 450 17.09 -31.24 -16.22
C THR A 450 18.34 -30.99 -17.05
N ASN A 451 19.27 -30.14 -16.57
CA ASN A 451 20.59 -29.95 -17.20
C ASN A 451 21.66 -30.95 -16.77
N VAL A 452 21.34 -31.92 -15.91
CA VAL A 452 22.14 -33.15 -15.83
C VAL A 452 22.00 -33.81 -17.20
N ARG A 453 22.95 -33.47 -18.08
CA ARG A 453 23.08 -34.05 -19.42
C ARG A 453 22.89 -35.56 -19.26
N PRO A 454 22.11 -36.22 -20.13
CA PRO A 454 22.12 -37.68 -20.17
C PRO A 454 23.59 -38.05 -20.18
N VAL A 455 24.03 -38.80 -19.15
CA VAL A 455 25.39 -39.32 -19.07
C VAL A 455 25.69 -39.78 -20.48
N PRO A 456 26.66 -39.16 -21.20
CA PRO A 456 26.92 -39.53 -22.58
C PRO A 456 27.03 -41.02 -22.52
N GLN A 457 26.09 -41.72 -23.19
CA GLN A 457 26.09 -43.17 -23.26
C GLN A 457 27.53 -43.47 -23.61
N VAL A 458 28.29 -43.94 -22.62
CA VAL A 458 29.68 -44.28 -22.85
C VAL A 458 29.45 -45.42 -23.81
N HIS A 459 29.67 -45.13 -25.10
CA HIS A 459 29.95 -46.15 -26.06
C HIS A 459 31.12 -46.85 -25.40
N GLU A 460 30.82 -47.91 -24.67
CA GLU A 460 31.78 -48.93 -24.33
C GLU A 460 32.33 -49.27 -25.69
N LYS A 461 33.46 -48.64 -26.05
CA LYS A 461 34.35 -49.21 -27.03
C LYS A 461 34.43 -50.65 -26.57
N PRO A 462 34.02 -51.64 -27.38
CA PRO A 462 34.06 -53.02 -26.95
C PRO A 462 35.50 -53.25 -26.49
N GLY A 463 35.68 -53.24 -25.16
CA GLY A 463 36.96 -53.49 -24.57
C GLY A 463 37.32 -54.84 -25.13
N ARG A 464 38.55 -54.98 -25.63
CA ARG A 464 39.07 -56.29 -26.04
C ARG A 464 38.82 -57.23 -24.86
N ARG A 465 37.71 -57.97 -24.90
CA ARG A 465 37.41 -59.02 -23.95
C ARG A 465 38.48 -60.04 -24.25
N TRP A 466 39.43 -60.16 -23.32
CA TRP A 466 40.49 -61.12 -23.45
C TRP A 466 39.87 -62.53 -23.59
N PRO A 467 40.41 -63.41 -24.45
CA PRO A 467 39.77 -64.68 -24.83
C PRO A 467 39.40 -65.59 -23.66
N TRP A 468 40.05 -65.46 -22.50
CA TRP A 468 39.78 -66.28 -21.31
C TRP A 468 38.49 -65.91 -20.57
N GLN A 469 37.92 -64.72 -20.76
CA GLN A 469 36.65 -64.32 -20.11
C GLN A 469 35.41 -64.90 -20.79
N LYS A 470 35.55 -65.56 -21.94
CA LYS A 470 34.43 -66.14 -22.71
C LYS A 470 34.06 -67.57 -22.27
N ARG A 471 34.75 -68.17 -21.29
CA ARG A 471 34.57 -69.60 -20.93
C ARG A 471 33.72 -69.92 -19.71
N ARG A 472 33.12 -68.94 -19.00
CA ARG A 472 32.31 -69.25 -17.79
C ARG A 472 30.79 -69.16 -17.93
N ASN A 473 30.24 -68.70 -19.06
CA ASN A 473 28.79 -68.50 -19.18
C ASN A 473 28.09 -69.49 -20.12
N SER A 474 28.75 -70.59 -20.50
CA SER A 474 28.14 -71.64 -21.33
C SER A 474 27.67 -72.87 -20.53
N ALA A 475 27.72 -72.83 -19.21
CA ALA A 475 27.33 -73.96 -18.37
C ALA A 475 26.49 -73.49 -17.18
N THR A 476 25.29 -73.00 -17.46
CA THR A 476 24.08 -73.09 -16.60
C THR A 476 22.90 -72.47 -17.35
N ALA A 477 22.60 -73.05 -18.51
CA ALA A 477 21.29 -72.93 -19.14
C ALA A 477 20.51 -74.22 -18.85
N SER A 478 20.17 -74.41 -17.58
CA SER A 478 19.09 -75.32 -17.18
C SER A 478 18.64 -74.92 -15.78
N GLU A 479 17.33 -74.74 -15.65
CA GLU A 479 16.59 -74.90 -14.40
C GLU A 479 16.53 -73.69 -13.45
N VAL A 480 15.59 -72.76 -13.71
CA VAL A 480 14.73 -72.21 -12.64
C VAL A 480 13.31 -72.00 -13.18
N ALA A 481 12.35 -72.55 -12.44
CA ALA A 481 10.94 -72.77 -12.71
C ALA A 481 10.07 -71.52 -12.98
N PRO A 482 8.86 -71.68 -13.56
CA PRO A 482 7.87 -70.62 -13.69
C PRO A 482 7.35 -70.18 -12.31
N VAL A 483 7.54 -68.90 -11.98
CA VAL A 483 6.93 -68.28 -10.81
C VAL A 483 5.45 -68.06 -11.09
N THR A 484 4.63 -68.83 -10.36
CA THR A 484 3.19 -68.75 -10.26
C THR A 484 2.72 -67.35 -9.84
N ALA A 485 1.68 -66.88 -10.53
CA ALA A 485 0.91 -65.70 -10.19
C ALA A 485 0.34 -65.76 -8.76
N TYR A 486 0.39 -64.64 -8.03
CA TYR A 486 -0.46 -64.42 -6.86
C TYR A 486 -1.65 -63.53 -7.24
N PRO A 487 -2.86 -63.81 -6.72
CA PRO A 487 -4.10 -63.19 -7.14
C PRO A 487 -4.32 -61.82 -6.50
N ALA A 488 -5.16 -61.04 -7.18
CA ALA A 488 -5.80 -59.83 -6.70
C ALA A 488 -6.60 -60.11 -5.42
N ASN A 489 -6.35 -59.32 -4.37
CA ASN A 489 -7.25 -59.23 -3.23
C ASN A 489 -8.36 -58.22 -3.53
N ALA A 490 -9.58 -58.74 -3.55
CA ALA A 490 -10.82 -57.99 -3.45
C ALA A 490 -11.29 -57.97 -1.98
N GLY A 491 -11.74 -56.80 -1.51
CA GLY A 491 -12.74 -56.62 -0.47
C GLY A 491 -12.30 -56.70 1.00
N VAL A 492 -12.39 -55.57 1.72
CA VAL A 492 -13.46 -55.28 2.71
C VAL A 492 -13.82 -53.81 2.61
#